data_AF-A0A9D4G1N2-F1
#
_entry.id   AF-A0A9D4G1N2-F1
#
_cell.length_a   1.000
_cell.length_b   1.000
_cell.length_c   1.000
_cell.angle_alpha   90.00
_cell.angle_beta   90.00
_cell.angle_gamma   90.00
#
_symmetry.space_group_name_H-M   'P 1'
#
loop_
_entity.id
_entity.type
_entity.pdbx_description
1 polymer ?
#
loop_
_entity_poly.entity_id
_entity_poly.type
_entity_poly.pdbx_seq_one_letter_code
_entity_poly.pdbx_strand_id
1 'polypeptide(L)'
;MERKDLWDYVRKLLVLPFVPSSQIEPLFRNLAQRANTEPLRKLVNYIDSTWIQSLTFPIQSWCIYGLHVRTNNDVEGFHTRLNGVSGGRSLTFYKLVPALRKQALEAEFDIDQLIHAIIFETNSGTLS
;
A
#
# COMPACT_ATOMS: atom_id res chain seq x y z
N MET A 1 -23.79 12.55 -13.99
CA MET A 1 -23.53 12.25 -12.57
C MET A 1 -23.51 13.56 -11.81
N GLU A 2 -24.25 13.68 -10.70
CA GLU A 2 -24.23 14.90 -9.90
C GLU A 2 -22.93 15.04 -9.11
N ARG A 3 -22.61 16.26 -8.64
CA ARG A 3 -21.36 16.56 -7.94
C ARG A 3 -21.15 15.69 -6.71
N LYS A 4 -22.18 15.52 -5.87
CA LYS A 4 -22.09 14.71 -4.64
C LYS A 4 -21.78 13.25 -4.97
N ASP A 5 -22.50 12.69 -5.93
CA ASP A 5 -22.29 11.31 -6.36
C ASP A 5 -20.88 11.11 -6.93
N LEU A 6 -20.38 12.08 -7.70
CA LEU A 6 -19.01 12.09 -8.24
C LEU A 6 -17.96 11.96 -7.13
N TRP A 7 -18.09 12.76 -6.07
CA TRP A 7 -17.18 12.68 -4.92
C TRP A 7 -17.21 11.31 -4.26
N ASP A 8 -18.40 10.76 -4.05
CA ASP A 8 -18.55 9.45 -3.41
C ASP A 8 -18.02 8.31 -4.29
N TYR A 9 -18.15 8.44 -5.61
CA TYR A 9 -17.55 7.51 -6.57
C TYR A 9 -16.02 7.55 -6.54
N VAL A 10 -15.43 8.74 -6.57
CA VAL A 10 -13.96 8.88 -6.50
C VAL A 10 -13.43 8.34 -5.17
N ARG A 11 -14.11 8.61 -4.05
CA ARG A 11 -13.74 8.01 -2.75
C ARG A 11 -13.76 6.50 -2.80
N LYS A 12 -14.77 5.88 -3.43
CA LYS A 12 -14.84 4.41 -3.57
C LYS A 12 -13.65 3.82 -4.33
N LEU A 13 -13.10 4.55 -5.31
CA LEU A 13 -11.87 4.14 -5.99
C LEU A 13 -10.64 4.30 -5.08
N LEU A 14 -10.57 5.37 -4.29
CA LEU A 14 -9.42 5.65 -3.41
C LEU A 14 -9.34 4.77 -2.17
N VAL A 15 -10.44 4.12 -1.77
CA VAL A 15 -10.45 3.19 -0.62
C VAL A 15 -10.03 1.76 -0.97
N LEU A 16 -9.77 1.45 -2.25
CA LEU A 16 -9.34 0.11 -2.67
C LEU A 16 -8.14 -0.46 -1.88
N PRO A 17 -7.12 0.33 -1.46
CA PRO A 17 -6.04 -0.21 -0.63
C PRO A 17 -6.48 -0.75 0.74
N PHE A 18 -7.66 -0.35 1.22
CA PHE A 18 -8.17 -0.65 2.55
C PHE A 18 -9.22 -1.77 2.56
N VAL A 19 -9.41 -2.50 1.46
CA VAL A 19 -10.30 -3.66 1.40
C VAL A 19 -9.49 -4.94 1.18
N PRO A 20 -10.01 -6.13 1.53
CA PRO A 20 -9.28 -7.39 1.34
C PRO A 20 -8.77 -7.53 -0.09
N SER A 21 -7.51 -7.94 -0.25
CA SER A 21 -6.86 -8.03 -1.57
C SER A 21 -7.64 -8.88 -2.58
N SER A 22 -8.29 -9.95 -2.12
CA SER A 22 -9.17 -10.81 -2.93
C SER A 22 -10.43 -10.10 -3.45
N GLN A 23 -10.85 -9.01 -2.82
CA GLN A 23 -12.04 -8.23 -3.18
C GLN A 23 -11.71 -7.00 -4.04
N ILE A 24 -10.44 -6.58 -4.10
CA ILE A 24 -10.02 -5.35 -4.80
C ILE A 24 -10.38 -5.39 -6.28
N GLU A 25 -9.97 -6.43 -7.00
CA GLU A 25 -10.24 -6.52 -8.43
C GLU A 25 -11.76 -6.64 -8.73
N PRO A 26 -12.53 -7.53 -8.08
CA PRO A 26 -13.98 -7.58 -8.27
C PRO A 26 -14.69 -6.24 -8.02
N LEU A 27 -14.34 -5.54 -6.93
CA LEU A 27 -14.93 -4.24 -6.61
C LEU A 27 -14.55 -3.18 -7.64
N PHE A 28 -13.28 -3.15 -8.06
CA PHE A 28 -12.82 -2.23 -9.09
C PHE A 28 -13.55 -2.45 -10.41
N ARG A 29 -13.71 -3.69 -10.87
CA ARG A 29 -14.44 -4.01 -12.11
C ARG A 29 -15.88 -3.52 -12.06
N ASN A 30 -16.56 -3.64 -10.92
CA ASN A 30 -17.92 -3.10 -10.75
C ASN A 30 -17.94 -1.56 -10.80
N LEU A 31 -16.99 -0.90 -10.12
CA LEU A 31 -16.89 0.56 -10.15
C LEU A 31 -16.56 1.08 -11.55
N ALA A 32 -15.66 0.43 -12.26
CA ALA A 32 -15.24 0.79 -13.61
C ALA A 32 -16.41 0.92 -14.60
N GLN A 33 -17.40 0.02 -14.50
CA GLN A 33 -18.62 0.05 -15.34
C GLN A 33 -19.48 1.30 -15.13
N ARG A 34 -19.32 1.99 -13.99
CA ARG A 34 -20.10 3.19 -13.64
C ARG A 34 -19.49 4.49 -14.14
N ALA A 35 -18.29 4.43 -14.75
CA ALA A 35 -17.62 5.59 -15.34
C ALA A 35 -18.36 6.07 -16.60
N ASN A 36 -19.26 7.04 -16.42
CA ASN A 36 -20.16 7.53 -17.48
C ASN A 36 -19.67 8.81 -18.19
N THR A 37 -18.53 9.37 -17.78
CA THR A 37 -17.92 10.54 -18.43
C THR A 37 -16.51 10.25 -18.89
N GLU A 38 -16.04 11.00 -19.88
CA GLU A 38 -14.70 10.82 -20.42
C GLU A 38 -13.57 10.99 -19.38
N PRO A 39 -13.59 12.01 -18.49
CA PRO A 39 -12.59 12.12 -17.43
C PRO A 39 -12.59 10.92 -16.48
N LEU A 40 -13.77 10.39 -16.12
CA LEU A 40 -13.86 9.23 -15.25
C LEU A 40 -13.33 7.96 -15.92
N ARG A 41 -13.60 7.78 -17.21
CA ARG A 41 -13.03 6.65 -17.98
C ARG A 41 -11.50 6.72 -18.01
N LYS A 42 -10.93 7.90 -18.22
CA LYS A 42 -9.47 8.10 -18.16
C LYS A 42 -8.89 7.76 -16.78
N LEU A 43 -9.55 8.19 -15.70
CA LEU A 43 -9.15 7.85 -14.33
C LEU A 43 -9.20 6.33 -14.09
N VAL A 44 -10.29 5.67 -14.46
CA VAL A 44 -10.45 4.22 -14.30
C VAL A 44 -9.39 3.47 -15.11
N ASN A 45 -9.14 3.84 -16.36
CA ASN A 45 -8.14 3.20 -17.20
C ASN A 45 -6.71 3.37 -16.63
N TYR A 46 -6.42 4.54 -16.05
CA TYR A 46 -5.17 4.75 -15.35
C TYR A 46 -5.04 3.81 -14.14
N ILE A 47 -6.05 3.72 -13.29
CA ILE A 47 -6.03 2.82 -12.12
C ILE A 47 -5.90 1.36 -12.56
N ASP A 48 -6.62 0.93 -13.60
CA ASP A 48 -6.55 -0.44 -14.11
C ASP A 48 -5.13 -0.80 -14.55
N SER A 49 -4.51 0.06 -15.37
CA SER A 49 -3.16 -0.17 -15.90
C SER A 49 -2.04 -0.04 -14.87
N THR A 50 -2.19 0.83 -13.87
CA THR A 50 -1.09 1.15 -12.94
C THR A 50 -1.20 0.47 -11.58
N TRP A 51 -2.40 0.11 -11.14
CA TRP A 51 -2.64 -0.47 -9.81
C TRP A 51 -3.14 -1.90 -9.90
N ILE A 52 -4.12 -2.18 -10.77
CA ILE A 52 -4.79 -3.50 -10.82
C ILE A 52 -4.01 -4.50 -11.65
N GLN A 53 -3.56 -4.12 -12.85
CA GLN A 53 -2.83 -4.97 -13.80
C GLN A 53 -1.30 -4.75 -13.73
N SER A 54 -0.82 -4.06 -12.70
CA SER A 54 0.60 -3.74 -12.57
C SER A 54 1.41 -4.98 -12.27
N LEU A 55 2.38 -5.28 -13.13
CA LEU A 55 3.37 -6.33 -12.91
C LEU A 55 4.47 -5.89 -11.94
N THR A 56 4.73 -4.59 -11.87
CA THR A 56 5.77 -4.01 -11.00
C THR A 56 5.30 -3.89 -9.56
N PHE A 57 4.02 -3.54 -9.37
CA PHE A 57 3.42 -3.32 -8.05
C PHE A 57 2.11 -4.12 -7.96
N PRO A 58 2.19 -5.44 -7.70
CA PRO A 58 1.01 -6.28 -7.58
C PRO A 58 0.12 -5.81 -6.40
N ILE A 59 -1.15 -6.20 -6.39
CA ILE A 59 -2.13 -5.77 -5.37
C ILE A 59 -1.60 -5.92 -3.94
N GLN A 60 -0.90 -7.02 -3.66
CA GLN A 60 -0.34 -7.32 -2.34
C GLN A 60 0.73 -6.32 -1.90
N SER A 61 1.40 -5.62 -2.82
CA SER A 61 2.46 -4.66 -2.48
C SER A 61 1.94 -3.32 -1.97
N TRP A 62 0.66 -3.01 -2.20
CA TRP A 62 0.06 -1.73 -1.80
C TRP A 62 -1.25 -1.87 -1.01
N CYS A 63 -1.85 -3.07 -0.99
CA CYS A 63 -2.98 -3.38 -0.13
C CYS A 63 -2.53 -3.33 1.34
N ILE A 64 -3.19 -2.49 2.13
CA ILE A 64 -2.92 -2.29 3.56
C ILE A 64 -4.02 -2.84 4.45
N TYR A 65 -5.00 -3.54 3.87
CA TYR A 65 -6.06 -4.20 4.63
C TYR A 65 -5.49 -5.25 5.58
N GLY A 66 -5.84 -5.16 6.86
CA GLY A 66 -5.38 -6.10 7.88
C GLY A 66 -3.91 -5.94 8.27
N LEU A 67 -3.16 -5.04 7.62
CA LEU A 67 -1.88 -4.62 8.15
C LEU A 67 -2.15 -3.76 9.38
N HIS A 68 -1.41 -3.99 10.47
CA HIS A 68 -1.40 -3.08 11.60
C HIS A 68 -1.07 -1.71 11.02
N VAL A 69 -2.02 -0.76 11.10
CA VAL A 69 -1.88 0.55 10.45
C VAL A 69 -0.55 1.14 10.90
N ARG A 70 0.45 1.10 10.02
CA ARG A 70 1.74 1.74 10.20
C ARG A 70 1.42 3.22 10.12
N THR A 71 1.37 3.85 11.29
CA THR A 71 1.02 5.25 11.44
C THR A 71 1.96 6.12 10.61
N ASN A 72 1.57 7.36 10.33
CA ASN A 72 2.46 8.37 9.75
C ASN A 72 3.89 8.33 10.32
N ASN A 73 4.04 7.97 11.60
CA ASN A 73 5.32 7.78 12.31
C ASN A 73 6.26 6.76 11.65
N ASP A 74 5.77 5.72 10.99
CA ASP A 74 6.62 4.74 10.29
C ASP A 74 7.20 5.32 9.01
N VAL A 75 6.38 6.08 8.27
CA VAL A 75 6.80 6.82 7.07
C VAL A 75 7.76 7.95 7.46
N GLU A 76 7.44 8.72 8.49
CA GLU A 76 8.30 9.75 9.07
C GLU A 76 9.60 9.15 9.60
N GLY A 77 9.54 7.98 10.24
CA GLY A 77 10.71 7.24 10.72
C GLY A 77 11.58 6.75 9.57
N PHE A 78 10.98 6.24 8.50
CA PHE A 78 11.69 5.85 7.27
C PHE A 78 12.38 7.05 6.62
N HIS A 79 11.66 8.16 6.47
CA HIS A 79 12.22 9.42 5.96
C HIS A 79 13.36 9.93 6.84
N THR A 80 13.20 9.87 8.16
CA THR A 80 14.24 10.29 9.12
C THR A 80 15.50 9.43 8.98
N ARG A 81 15.37 8.11 8.86
CA ARG A 81 16.51 7.20 8.64
C ARG A 81 17.22 7.49 7.33
N LEU A 82 16.48 7.72 6.24
CA LEU A 82 17.06 8.10 4.94
C LEU A 82 17.77 9.46 4.98
N ASN A 83 17.17 10.46 5.63
CA ASN A 83 17.79 11.77 5.82
C ASN A 83 19.03 11.71 6.72
N GLY A 84 19.06 10.79 7.69
CA GLY A 84 20.25 10.51 8.51
C GLY A 84 21.41 9.98 7.66
N VAL A 85 21.14 9.08 6.70
CA VAL A 85 22.16 8.58 5.76
C VAL A 85 22.68 9.70 4.85
N SER A 86 21.84 10.69 4.54
CA SER A 86 22.22 11.81 3.68
C SER A 86 22.88 12.97 4.41
N GLY A 87 22.86 12.97 5.75
CA GLY A 87 23.27 14.12 6.55
C GLY A 87 22.46 15.38 6.24
N GLY A 88 21.18 15.23 5.86
CA GLY A 88 20.30 16.34 5.47
C GLY A 88 20.56 16.93 4.08
N ARG A 89 21.37 16.27 3.24
CA ARG A 89 21.63 16.68 1.84
C ARG A 89 20.93 15.75 0.85
N SER A 90 20.88 16.14 -0.42
CA SER A 90 20.37 15.24 -1.47
C SER A 90 21.26 14.01 -1.63
N LEU A 91 20.67 12.81 -1.63
CA LEU A 91 21.38 11.56 -1.90
C LEU A 91 21.60 11.40 -3.41
N THR A 92 22.85 11.19 -3.80
CA THR A 92 23.14 10.72 -5.16
C THR A 92 22.60 9.30 -5.34
N PHE A 93 22.24 8.93 -6.57
CA PHE A 93 21.66 7.62 -6.88
C PHE A 93 22.46 6.45 -6.30
N TYR A 94 23.79 6.48 -6.44
CA TYR A 94 24.70 5.44 -5.93
C TYR A 94 24.73 5.32 -4.40
N LYS A 95 24.35 6.36 -3.66
CA LYS A 95 24.22 6.34 -2.20
C LYS A 95 22.80 5.97 -1.77
N LEU A 96 21.80 6.36 -2.57
CA LEU A 96 20.40 6.07 -2.32
C LEU A 96 20.10 4.57 -2.44
N VAL A 97 20.58 3.90 -3.49
CA VAL A 97 20.26 2.49 -3.74
C VAL A 97 20.69 1.55 -2.60
N PRO A 98 21.93 1.63 -2.06
CA PRO A 98 22.31 0.83 -0.90
C PRO A 98 21.52 1.16 0.37
N ALA A 99 21.18 2.44 0.56
CA ALA A 99 20.40 2.88 1.72
C ALA A 99 18.97 2.31 1.69
N LEU A 100 18.32 2.37 0.52
CA LEU A 100 17.01 1.75 0.30
C LEU A 100 17.06 0.24 0.49
N ARG A 101 18.07 -0.44 -0.05
CA ARG A 101 18.25 -1.89 0.13
C ARG A 101 18.39 -2.27 1.60
N LYS A 102 19.20 -1.52 2.37
CA LYS A 102 19.38 -1.76 3.80
C LYS A 102 18.05 -1.62 4.56
N GLN A 103 17.30 -0.55 4.29
CA GLN A 103 16.00 -0.33 4.93
C GLN A 103 14.96 -1.41 4.57
N ALA A 104 14.95 -1.89 3.33
CA ALA A 104 14.05 -2.96 2.92
C ALA A 104 14.32 -4.28 3.67
N LEU A 105 15.59 -4.66 3.80
CA LEU A 105 15.99 -5.87 4.54
C LEU A 105 15.67 -5.77 6.04
N GLU A 106 15.87 -4.60 6.63
CA GLU A 106 15.53 -4.37 8.05
C GLU A 106 14.02 -4.43 8.29
N ALA A 107 13.19 -3.94 7.36
CA ALA A 107 11.74 -4.01 7.46
C ALA A 107 11.19 -5.44 7.27
N GLU A 108 11.78 -6.22 6.36
CA GLU A 108 11.40 -7.61 6.12
C GLU A 108 11.69 -8.49 7.35
N PHE A 109 12.85 -8.29 7.98
CA PHE A 109 13.24 -8.99 9.22
C PHE A 109 12.31 -8.68 10.40
N ASP A 110 11.82 -7.45 10.52
CA ASP A 110 10.87 -7.03 11.56
C ASP A 110 9.49 -7.70 11.38
N ILE A 111 9.03 -7.83 10.13
CA ILE A 111 7.76 -8.52 9.82
C ILE A 111 7.85 -10.01 10.16
N ASP A 112 8.95 -10.69 9.83
CA ASP A 112 9.12 -12.10 10.15
C ASP A 112 9.14 -12.35 11.66
N GLN A 113 9.82 -11.50 12.44
CA GLN A 113 9.79 -11.60 13.90
C GLN A 113 8.38 -11.39 14.48
N LEU A 114 7.64 -10.41 13.95
CA LEU A 114 6.25 -10.16 14.34
C LEU A 114 5.33 -11.34 13.99
N ILE A 115 5.48 -11.94 12.80
CA ILE A 115 4.73 -13.14 12.40
C ILE A 115 5.06 -14.31 13.33
N HIS A 116 6.33 -14.54 13.65
CA HIS A 116 6.73 -15.58 14.60
C HIS A 116 6.20 -15.34 16.01
N ALA A 117 6.19 -14.10 16.49
CA ALA A 117 5.62 -13.74 17.79
C ALA A 117 4.11 -13.99 17.85
N ILE A 118 3.37 -13.57 16.81
CA ILE A 118 1.91 -13.77 16.72
C ILE A 118 1.56 -15.27 16.61
N ILE A 119 2.32 -16.05 15.83
CA ILE A 119 2.12 -17.50 15.72
C ILE A 119 2.43 -18.21 17.06
N PHE A 120 3.43 -17.74 17.81
CA PHE A 120 3.76 -18.29 19.12
C PHE A 120 2.66 -17.99 20.16
N GLU A 121 2.14 -16.77 20.20
CA GLU A 121 1.05 -16.36 21.11
C GLU A 121 -0.27 -17.09 20.81
N THR A 122 -0.59 -17.32 19.53
CA THR A 122 -1.80 -18.04 19.13
C THR A 122 -1.76 -19.55 19.43
N ASN A 123 -0.56 -20.16 19.41
CA ASN A 123 -0.38 -21.58 19.73
C ASN A 123 -0.18 -21.87 21.23
N SER A 124 0.12 -20.87 22.04
CA SER A 124 0.26 -21.02 23.51
C SER A 124 -1.07 -20.82 24.25
N GLY A 125 -2.11 -20.28 23.59
CA GLY A 125 -3.47 -20.14 24.14
C GLY A 125 -4.39 -21.36 23.97
N THR A 126 -3.94 -22.44 23.34
CA THR A 126 -4.74 -23.67 23.09
C THR A 126 -4.40 -24.84 24.03
N LEU A 127 -3.58 -24.60 25.06
CA LEU A 127 -3.35 -25.54 26.16
C LEU A 127 -3.86 -24.96 27.48
N SER A 128 -5.18 -24.94 27.64
CA SER A 128 -5.87 -24.89 28.95
C SER A 128 -7.21 -25.61 28.86
#